data_AF-A0A9Q3E7U5-F1
#
_entry.id   AF-A0A9Q3E7U5-F1
#
_cell.length_a   1.000
_cell.length_b   1.000
_cell.length_c   1.000
_cell.angle_alpha   90.00
_cell.angle_beta   90.00
_cell.angle_gamma   90.00
#
_symmetry.space_group_name_H-M   'P 1'
#
loop_
_entity.id
_entity.type
_entity.pdbx_description
1 polymer ?
#
loop_
_entity_poly.entity_id
_entity_poly.type
_entity_poly.pdbx_seq_one_letter_code
_entity_poly.pdbx_strand_id
1 'polypeptide(L)'
;MVHRKKEIHGRRNWPWWKSQIIQKYSNGTLIWQKSMSFEGDKYSVDKDLYDLCLRRSKKLKAIDPEMNTQMRNHKILTQMPGELEHAVRFRCNQNCTLDDIANTLQDVRKRTTIGNSTP
;
A
#
# COMPACT_ATOMS: atom_id res chain seq x y z
N MET A 1 22.13 46.87 2.80
CA MET A 1 22.32 45.66 1.97
C MET A 1 22.20 44.42 2.83
N VAL A 2 21.08 43.70 2.75
CA VAL A 2 20.89 42.44 3.51
C VAL A 2 21.74 41.35 2.85
N HIS A 3 22.82 40.96 3.49
CA HIS A 3 23.62 39.82 3.07
C HIS A 3 22.82 38.53 3.31
N ARG A 4 22.09 38.04 2.29
CA ARG A 4 21.61 36.66 2.30
C ARG A 4 22.85 35.76 2.25
N LYS A 5 23.27 35.25 3.40
CA LYS A 5 24.21 34.13 3.48
C LYS A 5 23.65 33.01 2.60
N LYS A 6 24.29 32.74 1.46
CA LYS A 6 24.02 31.54 0.67
C LYS A 6 24.42 30.37 1.56
N GLU A 7 23.42 29.64 2.09
CA GLU A 7 23.70 28.41 2.81
C GLU A 7 24.50 27.48 1.88
N ILE A 8 25.67 27.06 2.34
CA ILE A 8 26.54 26.16 1.59
C ILE A 8 25.91 24.76 1.67
N HIS A 9 24.95 24.48 0.78
CA HIS A 9 24.23 23.20 0.74
C HIS A 9 25.16 21.99 0.52
N GLY A 10 26.40 22.20 0.06
CA GLY A 10 27.38 21.15 -0.23
C GLY A 10 27.87 20.31 0.95
N ARG A 11 27.59 20.67 2.22
CA ARG A 11 27.95 19.88 3.41
C ARG A 11 26.80 19.06 4.01
N ARG A 12 25.67 18.93 3.31
CA ARG A 12 24.52 18.17 3.81
C ARG A 12 24.68 16.67 3.51
N ASN A 13 24.18 15.83 4.41
CA ASN A 13 24.23 14.37 4.26
C ASN A 13 23.28 13.87 3.15
N TRP A 14 23.51 12.65 2.67
CA TRP A 14 22.71 12.06 1.60
C TRP A 14 21.20 11.99 1.91
N PRO A 15 20.75 11.60 3.11
CA PRO A 15 19.32 11.61 3.45
C PRO A 15 18.66 12.98 3.24
N TRP A 16 19.34 14.07 3.60
CA TRP A 16 18.83 15.42 3.39
C TRP A 16 18.69 15.74 1.90
N TRP A 17 19.71 15.45 1.09
CA TRP A 17 19.66 15.65 -0.36
C TRP A 17 18.57 14.83 -1.02
N LYS A 18 18.41 13.56 -0.62
CA LYS A 18 17.32 12.69 -1.06
C LYS A 18 15.97 13.33 -0.76
N SER A 19 15.76 13.85 0.46
CA SER A 19 14.51 14.53 0.83
C SER A 19 14.27 15.81 0.01
N GLN A 20 15.30 16.59 -0.32
CA GLN A 20 15.15 17.79 -1.16
C GLN A 20 14.83 17.45 -2.61
N ILE A 21 15.43 16.40 -3.16
CA ILE A 21 15.12 15.90 -4.50
C ILE A 21 13.68 15.40 -4.53
N ILE A 22 13.28 14.60 -3.54
CA ILE A 22 11.89 14.16 -3.37
C ILE A 22 10.98 15.38 -3.25
N GLN A 23 11.26 16.36 -2.39
CA GLN A 23 10.39 17.53 -2.22
C GLN A 23 10.24 18.36 -3.51
N LYS A 24 11.33 18.54 -4.26
CA LYS A 24 11.35 19.36 -5.48
C LYS A 24 10.73 18.67 -6.70
N TYR A 25 10.89 17.35 -6.79
CA TYR A 25 10.48 16.56 -7.96
C TYR A 25 9.35 15.56 -7.69
N SER A 26 8.89 15.42 -6.43
CA SER A 26 7.68 14.66 -6.13
C SER A 26 6.50 15.42 -6.68
N ASN A 27 5.95 14.86 -7.75
CA ASN A 27 4.75 15.40 -8.34
C ASN A 27 3.55 14.90 -7.52
N GLY A 28 2.91 15.80 -6.77
CA GLY A 28 1.67 15.50 -6.05
C GLY A 28 0.58 14.91 -6.97
N THR A 29 0.58 15.30 -8.25
CA THR A 29 -0.29 14.71 -9.28
C THR A 29 0.03 13.25 -9.54
N LEU A 30 1.32 12.84 -9.55
CA LEU A 30 1.69 11.43 -9.71
C LEU A 30 1.29 10.60 -8.49
N ILE A 31 1.44 11.15 -7.27
CA ILE A 31 0.99 10.49 -6.04
C ILE A 31 -0.54 10.31 -6.10
N TRP A 32 -1.27 11.36 -6.47
CA TRP A 32 -2.72 11.31 -6.64
C TRP A 32 -3.13 10.27 -7.69
N GLN A 33 -2.49 10.23 -8.86
CA GLN A 33 -2.75 9.22 -9.89
C GLN A 33 -2.51 7.79 -9.39
N LYS A 34 -1.45 7.57 -8.61
CA LYS A 34 -1.18 6.26 -8.00
C LYS A 34 -2.23 5.90 -6.94
N SER A 35 -2.67 6.85 -6.13
CA SER A 35 -3.77 6.66 -5.17
C SER A 35 -5.07 6.28 -5.87
N MET A 36 -5.44 6.98 -6.93
CA MET A 36 -6.60 6.64 -7.76
C MET A 36 -6.47 5.24 -8.39
N SER A 37 -5.27 4.87 -8.86
CA SER A 37 -5.00 3.53 -9.39
C SER A 37 -5.11 2.43 -8.33
N PHE A 38 -4.85 2.75 -7.06
CA PHE A 38 -5.05 1.84 -5.94
C PHE A 38 -6.54 1.70 -5.59
N GLU A 39 -7.27 2.81 -5.48
CA GLU A 39 -8.70 2.83 -5.17
C GLU A 39 -9.56 2.19 -6.26
N GLY A 40 -9.14 2.30 -7.53
CA GLY A 40 -9.77 1.61 -8.65
C GLY A 40 -9.45 0.11 -8.72
N ASP A 41 -8.54 -0.40 -7.87
CA ASP A 41 -8.09 -1.79 -7.91
C ASP A 41 -9.02 -2.75 -7.16
N LYS A 42 -10.24 -2.87 -7.67
CA LYS A 42 -11.31 -3.66 -7.07
C LYS A 42 -10.96 -5.16 -7.00
N TYR A 43 -11.52 -5.81 -5.99
CA TYR A 43 -11.47 -7.26 -5.84
C TYR A 43 -12.16 -7.95 -7.03
N SER A 44 -11.63 -9.09 -7.46
CA SER A 44 -12.19 -9.91 -8.53
C SER A 44 -11.93 -11.37 -8.20
N VAL A 45 -12.96 -12.18 -8.37
CA VAL A 45 -12.97 -13.62 -8.03
C VAL A 45 -12.01 -14.41 -8.91
N ASP A 46 -11.82 -14.00 -10.16
CA ASP A 46 -11.01 -14.75 -11.14
C ASP A 46 -9.50 -14.55 -10.96
N LYS A 47 -9.09 -13.57 -10.16
CA LYS A 47 -7.67 -13.25 -9.97
C LYS A 47 -7.06 -14.12 -8.88
N ASP A 48 -5.79 -14.46 -9.07
CA ASP A 48 -4.99 -15.05 -8.01
C ASP A 48 -4.85 -14.06 -6.84
N LEU A 49 -5.11 -14.56 -5.63
CA LEU A 49 -5.16 -13.75 -4.41
C LEU A 49 -3.77 -13.27 -3.99
N TYR A 50 -2.72 -14.07 -4.24
CA TYR A 50 -1.36 -13.70 -3.94
C TYR A 50 -0.91 -12.54 -4.84
N ASP A 51 -1.11 -12.68 -6.14
CA ASP A 51 -0.79 -11.64 -7.13
C ASP A 51 -1.57 -10.35 -6.86
N LEU A 52 -2.83 -10.46 -6.46
CA LEU A 52 -3.66 -9.33 -6.09
C LEU A 52 -3.10 -8.61 -4.85
N CYS A 53 -2.74 -9.33 -3.79
CA CYS A 53 -2.09 -8.78 -2.60
C CYS A 53 -0.74 -8.14 -2.92
N LEU A 54 0.10 -8.80 -3.73
CA LEU A 54 1.41 -8.31 -4.14
C LEU A 54 1.32 -7.02 -4.95
N ARG A 55 0.43 -6.97 -5.94
CA ARG A 55 0.19 -5.78 -6.76
C ARG A 55 -0.29 -4.59 -5.92
N ARG A 56 -1.23 -4.81 -5.00
CA ARG A 56 -1.70 -3.79 -4.06
C ARG A 56 -0.59 -3.32 -3.12
N SER A 57 0.23 -4.23 -2.60
CA SER A 57 1.41 -3.87 -1.80
C SER A 57 2.40 -3.02 -2.57
N LYS A 58 2.66 -3.32 -3.85
CA LYS A 58 3.58 -2.53 -4.70
C LYS A 58 3.03 -1.12 -4.94
N LYS A 59 1.73 -0.98 -5.22
CA LYS A 59 1.08 0.32 -5.37
C LYS A 59 1.18 1.16 -4.11
N LEU A 60 0.93 0.58 -2.93
CA LEU A 60 1.03 1.29 -1.65
C LEU A 60 2.46 1.77 -1.37
N LYS A 61 3.48 0.92 -1.60
CA LYS A 61 4.89 1.33 -1.48
C LYS A 61 5.27 2.46 -2.44
N ALA A 62 4.60 2.55 -3.60
CA ALA A 62 4.84 3.58 -4.59
C ALA A 62 4.14 4.92 -4.26
N ILE A 63 3.12 4.90 -3.38
CA ILE A 63 2.41 6.07 -2.84
C ILE A 63 3.15 6.58 -1.60
N ASP A 64 3.46 5.68 -0.67
CA ASP A 64 4.17 5.97 0.57
C ASP A 64 5.19 4.85 0.85
N PRO A 65 6.48 5.10 0.57
CA PRO A 65 7.56 4.14 0.80
C PRO A 65 7.76 3.80 2.29
N GLU A 66 7.44 4.72 3.19
CA GLU A 66 7.66 4.59 4.63
C GLU A 66 6.43 4.01 5.34
N MET A 67 5.42 3.57 4.57
CA MET A 67 4.19 2.98 5.11
C MET A 67 4.51 1.74 5.95
N ASN A 68 4.10 1.79 7.22
CA ASN A 68 4.26 0.68 8.14
C ASN A 68 3.47 -0.56 7.66
N THR A 69 3.91 -1.75 8.08
CA THR A 69 3.33 -3.02 7.60
C THR A 69 1.86 -3.17 7.98
N GLN A 70 1.47 -2.75 9.18
CA GLN A 70 0.10 -2.83 9.68
C GLN A 70 -0.87 -1.99 8.84
N MET A 71 -0.51 -0.74 8.56
CA MET A 71 -1.26 0.20 7.74
C MET A 71 -1.38 -0.30 6.29
N ARG A 72 -0.28 -0.85 5.75
CA ARG A 72 -0.29 -1.47 4.42
C ARG A 72 -1.26 -2.65 4.37
N ASN A 73 -1.20 -3.55 5.33
CA ASN A 73 -2.08 -4.71 5.43
C ASN A 73 -3.55 -4.27 5.56
N HIS A 74 -3.81 -3.30 6.43
CA HIS A 74 -5.15 -2.73 6.61
C HIS A 74 -5.69 -2.18 5.28
N LYS A 75 -4.91 -1.37 4.55
CA LYS A 75 -5.30 -0.83 3.25
C LYS A 75 -5.52 -1.92 2.18
N ILE A 76 -4.74 -3.00 2.19
CA ILE A 76 -4.94 -4.12 1.27
C ILE A 76 -6.29 -4.80 1.53
N LEU A 77 -6.65 -4.97 2.79
CA LEU A 77 -7.90 -5.61 3.22
C LEU A 77 -9.14 -4.75 2.98
N THR A 78 -9.06 -3.42 3.12
CA THR A 78 -10.20 -2.52 2.82
C THR A 78 -10.60 -2.49 1.35
N GLN A 79 -9.76 -3.04 0.46
CA GLN A 79 -10.06 -3.22 -0.96
C GLN A 79 -10.75 -4.57 -1.25
N MET A 80 -11.12 -5.32 -0.22
CA MET A 80 -11.88 -6.57 -0.31
C MET A 80 -13.36 -6.31 0.01
N PRO A 81 -14.29 -7.20 -0.40
CA PRO A 81 -15.67 -7.16 0.09
C PRO A 81 -15.72 -7.26 1.61
N GLY A 82 -16.61 -6.51 2.26
CA GLY A 82 -16.63 -6.35 3.73
C GLY A 82 -16.68 -7.66 4.52
N GLU A 83 -17.40 -8.67 4.04
CA GLU A 83 -17.44 -9.99 4.67
C GLU A 83 -16.08 -10.70 4.60
N LEU A 84 -15.39 -10.61 3.45
CA LEU A 84 -14.07 -11.19 3.24
C LEU A 84 -13.01 -10.44 4.06
N GLU A 85 -13.08 -9.11 4.10
CA GLU A 85 -12.25 -8.25 4.96
C GLU A 85 -12.36 -8.67 6.43
N HIS A 86 -13.60 -8.78 6.94
CA HIS A 86 -13.85 -9.14 8.34
C HIS A 86 -13.37 -10.57 8.65
N ALA A 87 -13.69 -11.51 7.77
CA ALA A 87 -13.29 -12.91 7.89
C ALA A 87 -11.76 -13.10 7.93
N VAL A 88 -11.01 -12.30 7.18
CA VAL A 88 -9.54 -12.36 7.16
C VAL A 88 -8.96 -11.62 8.37
N ARG A 89 -9.49 -10.45 8.74
CA ARG A 89 -9.03 -9.72 9.94
C ARG A 89 -9.14 -10.52 11.22
N PHE A 90 -10.19 -11.32 11.36
CA PHE A 90 -10.36 -12.17 12.53
C PHE A 90 -9.31 -13.29 12.61
N ARG A 91 -8.78 -13.72 11.45
CA ARG A 91 -7.82 -14.82 11.33
C ARG A 91 -6.36 -14.37 11.25
N CYS A 92 -6.10 -13.11 10.88
CA CYS A 92 -4.76 -12.53 10.79
C CYS A 92 -4.41 -11.72 12.05
N ASN A 93 -3.25 -12.00 12.64
CA ASN A 93 -2.65 -11.20 13.71
C ASN A 93 -2.11 -9.85 13.20
N GLN A 94 -1.86 -8.90 14.11
CA GLN A 94 -1.35 -7.56 13.78
C GLN A 94 0.00 -7.56 13.05
N ASN A 95 0.78 -8.64 13.16
CA ASN A 95 2.10 -8.80 12.54
C ASN A 95 2.09 -9.72 11.31
N CYS A 96 0.92 -10.00 10.72
CA CYS A 96 0.83 -10.86 9.55
C CYS A 96 1.65 -10.32 8.38
N THR A 97 2.34 -11.23 7.71
CA THR A 97 3.01 -10.96 6.45
C THR A 97 2.00 -10.90 5.31
N LEU A 98 2.45 -10.47 4.14
CA LEU A 98 1.62 -10.50 2.93
C LEU A 98 1.20 -11.93 2.57
N ASP A 99 2.11 -12.89 2.78
CA ASP A 99 1.91 -14.30 2.50
C ASP A 99 0.85 -14.89 3.44
N ASP A 100 0.90 -14.52 4.72
CA ASP A 100 -0.13 -14.91 5.71
C ASP A 100 -1.52 -14.43 5.29
N ILE A 101 -1.62 -13.18 4.81
CA ILE A 101 -2.87 -12.60 4.33
C ILE A 101 -3.37 -13.35 3.08
N ALA A 102 -2.50 -13.62 2.12
CA ALA A 102 -2.85 -14.34 0.89
C ALA A 102 -3.32 -15.78 1.18
N ASN A 103 -2.59 -16.50 2.05
CA ASN A 103 -2.95 -17.85 2.47
C ASN A 103 -4.28 -17.87 3.22
N THR A 104 -4.50 -16.91 4.11
CA THR A 104 -5.76 -16.77 4.85
C THR A 104 -6.91 -16.46 3.90
N LEU A 105 -6.73 -15.55 2.95
CA LEU A 105 -7.74 -15.25 1.92
C LEU A 105 -8.12 -16.49 1.12
N GLN A 106 -7.12 -17.29 0.70
CA GLN A 106 -7.38 -18.54 -0.02
C GLN A 106 -8.13 -19.54 0.87
N ASP A 107 -7.77 -19.64 2.14
CA ASP A 107 -8.43 -20.53 3.09
C ASP A 107 -9.89 -20.14 3.31
N VAL A 108 -10.17 -18.85 3.54
CA VAL A 108 -11.53 -18.32 3.67
C VAL A 108 -12.33 -18.63 2.41
N ARG A 109 -11.80 -18.34 1.22
CA ARG A 109 -12.51 -18.59 -0.04
C ARG A 109 -12.79 -20.07 -0.33
N LYS A 110 -11.89 -20.97 0.09
CA LYS A 110 -12.05 -22.42 -0.08
C LYS A 110 -13.04 -23.01 0.94
N ARG A 111 -12.97 -22.56 2.19
CA ARG A 111 -13.77 -23.11 3.30
C ARG A 111 -15.12 -22.44 3.46
N THR A 112 -15.28 -21.22 2.94
CA THR A 112 -16.51 -20.44 3.01
C THR A 112 -16.84 -19.95 1.61
N THR A 113 -18.14 -19.91 1.25
CA THR A 113 -18.60 -19.33 -0.02
C THR A 113 -18.43 -17.80 -0.09
N ILE A 114 -17.84 -17.19 0.93
CA ILE A 114 -17.60 -15.75 1.08
C ILE A 114 -16.57 -15.31 0.04
N GLY A 115 -16.88 -14.24 -0.70
CA GLY A 115 -16.00 -13.69 -1.72
C GLY A 115 -15.96 -14.47 -3.04
N ASN A 116 -16.88 -15.42 -3.24
CA ASN A 116 -17.12 -16.08 -4.53
C ASN A 116 -18.12 -15.33 -5.43
N SER A 117 -18.77 -14.30 -4.90
CA SER A 117 -19.62 -13.36 -5.65
C SER A 117 -18.96 -11.99 -5.71
N THR A 118 -18.84 -11.42 -6.91
CA THR A 118 -18.45 -10.02 -7.08
C THR A 118 -19.62 -9.13 -6.62
N PRO A 119 -19.39 -8.06 -5.84
CA PRO A 119 -20.41 -7.04 -5.62
C PRO A 119 -20.74 -6.29 -6.91
#